data_AF-A0A960KFS3-F1
#
_entry.id   AF-A0A960KFS3-F1
#
_cell.length_a   1.000
_cell.length_b   1.000
_cell.length_c   1.000
_cell.angle_alpha   90.00
_cell.angle_beta   90.00
_cell.angle_gamma   90.00
#
_symmetry.space_group_name_H-M   'P 1'
#
loop_
_entity.id
_entity.type
_entity.pdbx_description
1 polymer ?
#
loop_
_entity_poly.entity_id
_entity_poly.type
_entity_poly.pdbx_seq_one_letter_code
_entity_poly.pdbx_strand_id
1 'polypeptide(L)'
;MSAPSAPGWRQRIDDPIALGSLVAVVAVFVVMAWRWRWTHDDGFITFRVVDNVFAGNGPVYNRGQRVEAFTSPLHLGLLVVLRALFGWALDQAWLSALLTLASAAGGLVAAVDGARALARAGGAKGRLIPFAVVVPAVLPPMWEYAT
;
A
#
# COMPACT_ATOMS: atom_id res chain seq x y z
N MET A 1 -7.86 -18.18 39.01
CA MET A 1 -7.27 -17.20 38.07
C MET A 1 -7.84 -17.49 36.69
N SER A 2 -8.80 -16.70 36.23
CA SER A 2 -9.38 -16.82 34.88
C SER A 2 -8.41 -16.22 33.86
N ALA A 3 -8.16 -16.95 32.77
CA ALA A 3 -7.32 -16.48 31.67
C ALA A 3 -7.91 -15.19 31.05
N PRO A 4 -7.08 -14.21 30.64
CA PRO A 4 -7.56 -13.04 29.93
C PRO A 4 -8.20 -13.48 28.62
N SER A 5 -9.47 -13.12 28.42
CA SER A 5 -10.20 -13.36 27.18
C SER A 5 -9.44 -12.72 26.03
N ALA A 6 -9.10 -13.51 24.99
CA ALA A 6 -8.48 -13.00 23.78
C ALA A 6 -9.31 -11.82 23.23
N PRO A 7 -8.68 -10.71 22.82
CA PRO A 7 -9.41 -9.59 22.25
C PRO A 7 -10.13 -10.10 20.98
N GLY A 8 -11.46 -10.04 21.01
CA GLY A 8 -12.26 -10.43 19.85
C GLY A 8 -11.87 -9.59 18.64
N TRP A 9 -11.68 -10.23 17.48
CA TRP A 9 -11.38 -9.63 16.17
C TRP A 9 -12.41 -8.57 15.70
N ARG A 10 -13.43 -8.28 16.53
CA ARG A 10 -14.55 -7.36 16.31
C ARG A 10 -14.42 -6.02 17.03
N GLN A 11 -13.29 -5.68 17.64
CA GLN A 11 -13.08 -4.30 18.13
C GLN A 11 -12.78 -3.38 16.95
N ARG A 12 -13.81 -3.13 16.13
CA ARG A 12 -13.78 -2.10 15.08
C ARG A 12 -13.69 -0.73 15.73
N ILE A 13 -13.37 0.25 14.90
CA ILE A 13 -13.23 1.65 15.29
C ILE A 13 -14.63 2.18 15.65
N ASP A 14 -15.08 1.91 16.87
CA ASP A 14 -16.39 2.36 17.37
C ASP A 14 -16.35 3.84 17.80
N ASP A 15 -15.16 4.44 17.84
CA ASP A 15 -14.96 5.85 18.16
C ASP A 15 -14.96 6.72 16.89
N PRO A 16 -16.02 7.53 16.66
CA PRO A 16 -16.17 8.32 15.43
C PRO A 16 -15.05 9.35 15.26
N ILE A 17 -14.44 9.83 16.36
CA ILE A 17 -13.33 10.80 16.29
C ILE A 17 -12.05 10.08 15.84
N ALA A 18 -11.79 8.89 16.36
CA ALA A 18 -10.64 8.08 15.96
C ALA A 18 -10.75 7.58 14.51
N LEU A 19 -11.98 7.32 14.04
CA LEU A 19 -12.25 6.99 12.64
C LEU A 19 -12.10 8.22 11.74
N GLY A 20 -12.74 9.33 12.11
CA GLY A 20 -12.71 10.58 11.34
C GLY A 20 -11.28 11.11 11.17
N SER A 21 -10.46 11.06 12.22
CA SER A 21 -9.05 11.45 12.14
C SER A 21 -8.23 10.55 11.21
N LEU A 22 -8.45 9.23 11.26
CA LEU A 22 -7.78 8.29 10.33
C LEU A 22 -8.19 8.56 8.88
N VAL A 23 -9.49 8.68 8.62
CA VAL A 23 -10.02 8.96 7.29
C VAL A 23 -9.47 10.28 6.76
N ALA A 24 -9.45 11.34 7.58
CA ALA A 24 -8.91 12.63 7.18
C ALA A 24 -7.43 12.55 6.79
N VAL A 25 -6.60 11.87 7.60
CA VAL A 25 -5.16 11.75 7.32
C VAL A 25 -4.90 10.90 6.07
N VAL A 26 -5.58 9.77 5.92
CA VAL A 26 -5.46 8.91 4.71
C VAL A 26 -5.94 9.67 3.48
N ALA A 27 -7.03 10.45 3.58
CA ALA A 27 -7.53 11.27 2.49
C ALA A 27 -6.51 12.34 2.06
N VAL A 28 -5.90 13.05 3.02
CA VAL A 28 -4.83 14.03 2.73
C VAL A 28 -3.67 13.33 2.01
N PHE A 29 -3.19 12.21 2.54
CA PHE A 29 -2.11 11.44 1.92
C PHE A 29 -2.44 11.05 0.47
N VAL A 30 -3.62 10.47 0.24
CA VAL A 30 -4.08 10.05 -1.09
C VAL A 30 -4.20 11.24 -2.04
N VAL A 31 -4.74 12.37 -1.57
CA VAL A 31 -4.86 13.58 -2.39
C VAL A 31 -3.47 14.11 -2.78
N MET A 32 -2.52 14.18 -1.83
CA MET A 32 -1.17 14.66 -2.10
C MET A 32 -0.44 13.74 -3.09
N ALA A 33 -0.50 12.43 -2.86
CA ALA A 33 0.07 11.42 -3.77
C ALA A 33 -0.52 11.53 -5.18
N TRP A 34 -1.85 11.65 -5.30
CA TRP A 34 -2.52 11.75 -6.59
C TRP A 34 -2.21 13.06 -7.35
N ARG A 35 -2.03 14.16 -6.61
CA ARG A 35 -1.64 15.45 -7.20
C ARG A 35 -0.22 15.40 -7.77
N TRP A 36 0.69 14.72 -7.09
CA TRP A 36 2.07 14.56 -7.56
C TRP A 36 2.19 13.56 -8.70
N ARG A 37 1.56 12.39 -8.54
CA ARG A 37 1.60 11.21 -9.44
C ARG A 37 2.83 11.15 -10.34
N TRP A 38 3.91 10.58 -9.81
CA TRP A 38 5.18 10.49 -10.52
C TRP A 38 5.66 9.05 -10.54
N THR A 39 5.98 8.53 -11.71
CA THR A 39 6.63 7.23 -11.86
C THR A 39 8.15 7.41 -11.81
N HIS A 40 8.78 6.84 -10.79
CA HIS A 40 10.24 6.84 -10.64
C HIS A 40 10.90 6.02 -11.75
N ASP A 41 12.16 6.34 -12.09
CA ASP A 41 12.91 5.67 -13.17
C ASP A 41 12.98 4.14 -12.98
N ASP A 42 13.16 3.69 -11.74
CA ASP A 42 13.17 2.27 -11.36
C ASP A 42 11.82 1.57 -11.63
N GLY A 43 10.71 2.29 -11.69
CA GLY A 43 9.40 1.75 -12.05
C GLY A 43 9.37 1.15 -13.45
N PHE A 44 10.15 1.72 -14.38
CA PHE A 44 10.27 1.19 -15.74
C PHE A 44 11.00 -0.16 -15.78
N ILE A 45 11.79 -0.49 -14.77
CA ILE A 45 12.39 -1.83 -14.63
C ILE A 45 11.28 -2.87 -14.45
N THR A 46 10.37 -2.62 -13.51
CA THR A 46 9.21 -3.49 -13.28
C THR A 46 8.35 -3.58 -14.54
N PHE A 47 8.12 -2.47 -15.24
CA PHE A 47 7.31 -2.45 -16.46
C PHE A 47 7.86 -3.35 -17.55
N ARG A 48 9.17 -3.29 -17.79
CA ARG A 48 9.84 -4.17 -18.75
C ARG A 48 9.78 -5.64 -18.32
N VAL A 49 9.91 -5.93 -17.02
CA VAL A 49 9.76 -7.30 -16.53
C VAL A 49 8.34 -7.80 -16.78
N VAL A 50 7.31 -6.98 -16.55
CA VAL A 50 5.92 -7.34 -16.89
C VAL A 50 5.79 -7.59 -18.40
N ASP A 51 6.35 -6.73 -19.25
CA ASP A 51 6.36 -6.97 -20.71
C ASP A 51 6.99 -8.31 -21.08
N ASN A 52 8.11 -8.68 -20.44
CA ASN A 52 8.76 -9.98 -20.66
C ASN A 52 7.90 -11.16 -20.19
N VAL A 53 7.12 -11.00 -19.12
CA VAL A 53 6.16 -12.02 -18.68
C VAL A 53 5.12 -12.25 -19.78
N PHE A 54 4.51 -11.19 -20.32
CA PHE A 54 3.51 -11.31 -21.39
C PHE A 54 4.09 -11.75 -22.74
N ALA A 55 5.37 -11.48 -22.98
CA ALA A 55 6.10 -12.00 -24.15
C ALA A 55 6.55 -13.47 -24.00
N GLY A 56 6.26 -14.13 -22.87
CA GLY A 56 6.59 -15.54 -22.62
C GLY A 56 8.05 -15.79 -22.20
N ASN A 57 8.83 -14.73 -21.91
CA ASN A 57 10.22 -14.86 -21.45
C ASN A 57 10.34 -15.10 -19.94
N GLY A 58 9.23 -14.95 -19.19
CA GLY A 58 9.20 -15.04 -17.73
C GLY A 58 9.59 -13.73 -17.03
N PRO A 59 9.67 -13.72 -15.68
CA PRO A 59 9.93 -12.52 -14.88
C PRO A 59 11.42 -12.18 -14.88
N VAL A 60 11.94 -11.81 -16.05
CA VAL A 60 13.34 -11.43 -16.27
C VAL A 60 13.42 -10.03 -16.87
N TYR A 61 14.51 -9.32 -16.61
CA TYR A 61 14.75 -8.02 -17.27
C TYR A 61 15.29 -8.20 -18.69
N ASN A 62 16.23 -9.14 -18.88
CA ASN A 62 16.81 -9.48 -20.18
C ASN A 62 16.46 -10.92 -20.54
N ARG A 63 16.03 -11.13 -21.79
CA ARG A 63 15.72 -12.46 -22.31
C ARG A 63 16.95 -13.38 -22.21
N GLY A 64 16.73 -14.60 -21.72
CA GLY A 64 17.78 -15.60 -21.54
C GLY A 64 18.66 -15.39 -20.30
N GLN A 65 18.54 -14.27 -19.59
CA GLN A 65 19.24 -14.03 -18.33
C GLN A 65 18.26 -14.20 -17.16
N ARG A 66 18.51 -15.19 -16.30
CA ARG A 66 17.70 -15.45 -15.11
C ARG A 66 18.20 -14.61 -13.94
N VAL A 67 17.98 -13.30 -14.01
CA VAL A 67 18.33 -12.32 -12.97
C VAL A 67 17.09 -11.56 -12.55
N GLU A 68 16.84 -11.52 -11.24
CA GLU A 68 15.77 -10.73 -10.64
C GLU A 68 16.21 -9.26 -10.54
N ALA A 69 15.54 -8.39 -11.27
CA ALA A 69 15.85 -6.95 -11.32
C ALA A 69 14.83 -6.09 -10.56
N PHE A 70 13.68 -6.65 -10.18
CA PHE A 70 12.62 -5.96 -9.47
C PHE A 70 12.80 -6.09 -7.95
N THR A 71 12.32 -5.12 -7.19
CA THR A 71 12.50 -5.06 -5.72
C THR A 71 11.32 -5.62 -4.93
N SER A 72 10.18 -5.86 -5.58
CA SER A 72 8.96 -6.35 -4.94
C SER A 72 8.28 -7.42 -5.80
N PRO A 73 8.52 -8.72 -5.52
CA PRO A 73 7.87 -9.81 -6.24
C PRO A 73 6.35 -9.77 -6.16
N LEU A 74 5.80 -9.34 -5.01
CA LEU A 74 4.35 -9.21 -4.81
C LEU A 74 3.77 -8.10 -5.68
N HIS A 75 4.41 -6.93 -5.74
CA HIS A 75 3.95 -5.84 -6.61
C HIS A 75 3.99 -6.25 -8.08
N LEU A 76 5.08 -6.89 -8.52
CA LEU A 76 5.18 -7.43 -9.88
C LEU A 76 4.04 -8.40 -10.18
N GLY A 77 3.80 -9.38 -9.31
CA GLY A 77 2.75 -10.39 -9.50
C GLY A 77 1.35 -9.77 -9.57
N LEU A 78 1.04 -8.83 -8.67
CA LEU A 78 -0.23 -8.11 -8.70
C LEU A 78 -0.37 -7.26 -9.96
N LEU A 79 0.69 -6.60 -10.41
CA LEU A 79 0.66 -5.81 -11.64
C LEU A 79 0.47 -6.67 -12.89
N VAL A 80 1.07 -7.86 -12.93
CA VAL A 80 0.82 -8.87 -14.00
C VAL A 80 -0.66 -9.25 -14.03
N VAL A 81 -1.25 -9.56 -12.87
CA VAL A 81 -2.67 -9.91 -12.77
C VAL A 81 -3.55 -8.75 -13.21
N LEU A 82 -3.28 -7.52 -12.74
CA LEU A 82 -4.05 -6.34 -13.14
C LEU A 82 -3.93 -6.06 -14.64
N ARG A 83 -2.74 -6.19 -15.24
CA ARG A 83 -2.57 -6.03 -16.68
C ARG A 83 -3.31 -7.10 -17.47
N ALA A 84 -3.35 -8.34 -16.99
CA ALA A 84 -4.11 -9.40 -17.65
C ALA A 84 -5.62 -9.11 -17.64
N LEU A 85 -6.16 -8.52 -16.57
CA LEU A 85 -7.58 -8.23 -16.41
C LEU A 85 -8.03 -6.91 -17.08
N PHE A 86 -7.18 -5.88 -17.01
CA PHE A 86 -7.55 -4.50 -17.31
C PHE A 86 -6.64 -3.82 -18.34
N GLY A 87 -5.62 -4.51 -18.86
CA GLY A 87 -4.67 -3.94 -19.84
C GLY A 87 -5.29 -3.57 -21.19
N TRP A 88 -6.54 -3.95 -21.44
CA TRP A 88 -7.33 -3.51 -22.60
C TRP A 88 -7.96 -2.12 -22.40
N ALA A 89 -8.09 -1.66 -21.14
CA ALA A 89 -8.75 -0.41 -20.78
C ALA A 89 -7.77 0.64 -20.24
N LEU A 90 -6.71 0.20 -19.56
CA LEU A 90 -5.74 1.06 -18.89
C LEU A 90 -4.32 0.68 -19.25
N ASP A 91 -3.48 1.68 -19.50
CA ASP A 91 -2.05 1.49 -19.69
C ASP A 91 -1.40 0.98 -18.41
N GLN A 92 -0.28 0.26 -18.57
CA GLN A 92 0.47 -0.32 -17.45
C GLN A 92 0.90 0.72 -16.41
N ALA A 93 1.22 1.95 -16.83
CA ALA A 93 1.56 3.04 -15.92
C ALA A 93 0.37 3.41 -15.00
N TRP A 94 -0.85 3.45 -15.52
CA TRP A 94 -2.05 3.72 -14.71
C TRP A 94 -2.37 2.57 -13.76
N LEU A 95 -2.22 1.32 -14.22
CA LEU A 95 -2.41 0.16 -13.37
C LEU A 95 -1.41 0.14 -12.22
N SER A 96 -0.15 0.47 -12.48
CA SER A 96 0.87 0.61 -11.44
C SER A 96 0.53 1.74 -10.47
N ALA A 97 0.19 2.92 -10.98
CA ALA A 97 -0.15 4.08 -10.15
C ALA A 97 -1.29 3.79 -9.17
N LEU A 98 -2.37 3.15 -9.66
CA LEU A 98 -3.51 2.79 -8.84
C LEU A 98 -3.17 1.68 -7.84
N LEU A 99 -2.38 0.68 -8.25
CA LEU A 99 -1.93 -0.41 -7.38
C LEU A 99 -1.07 0.12 -6.23
N THR A 100 -0.08 0.96 -6.54
CA THR A 100 0.83 1.55 -5.54
C THR A 100 0.04 2.44 -4.58
N LEU A 101 -0.85 3.29 -5.09
CA LEU A 101 -1.66 4.19 -4.27
C LEU A 101 -2.61 3.43 -3.33
N ALA A 102 -3.31 2.43 -3.86
CA ALA A 102 -4.18 1.57 -3.06
C ALA A 102 -3.38 0.82 -1.98
N SER A 103 -2.19 0.32 -2.35
CA SER A 103 -1.31 -0.42 -1.43
C SER A 103 -0.75 0.49 -0.33
N ALA A 104 -0.34 1.71 -0.67
CA ALA A 104 0.17 2.71 0.28
C ALA A 104 -0.93 3.16 1.26
N ALA A 105 -2.12 3.50 0.75
CA ALA A 105 -3.26 3.87 1.58
C ALA A 105 -3.72 2.72 2.48
N GLY A 106 -3.83 1.51 1.93
CA GLY A 106 -4.17 0.30 2.66
C GLY A 106 -3.12 -0.04 3.73
N GLY A 107 -1.83 0.11 3.41
CA GLY A 107 -0.72 -0.07 4.35
C GLY A 107 -0.79 0.91 5.52
N LEU A 108 -1.16 2.18 5.27
CA LEU A 108 -1.33 3.17 6.34
C LEU A 108 -2.48 2.82 7.29
N VAL A 109 -3.62 2.38 6.72
CA VAL A 109 -4.77 1.90 7.51
C VAL A 109 -4.39 0.67 8.33
N ALA A 110 -3.75 -0.32 7.69
CA ALA A 110 -3.30 -1.54 8.35
C ALA A 110 -2.27 -1.27 9.46
N ALA A 111 -1.37 -0.31 9.27
CA ALA A 111 -0.40 0.10 10.28
C ALA A 111 -1.10 0.71 11.51
N VAL A 112 -2.12 1.54 11.31
CA VAL A 112 -2.90 2.12 12.41
C VAL A 112 -3.70 1.06 13.15
N ASP A 113 -4.36 0.17 12.42
CA ASP A 113 -5.14 -0.90 13.03
C ASP A 113 -4.24 -1.89 13.78
N GLY A 114 -3.07 -2.22 13.23
CA GLY A 114 -2.05 -3.03 13.91
C GLY A 114 -1.51 -2.36 15.18
N ALA A 115 -1.18 -1.07 15.12
CA ALA A 115 -0.72 -0.31 16.29
C ALA A 115 -1.79 -0.24 17.38
N ARG A 116 -3.06 -0.05 17.01
CA ARG A 116 -4.20 -0.08 17.94
C ARG A 116 -4.38 -1.45 18.56
N ALA A 117 -4.33 -2.51 17.76
CA ALA A 117 -4.45 -3.88 18.25
C ALA A 117 -3.36 -4.19 19.27
N LEU A 118 -2.11 -3.79 19.00
CA LEU A 118 -0.99 -3.97 19.91
C LEU A 118 -1.15 -3.15 21.20
N ALA A 119 -1.55 -1.88 21.10
CA ALA A 119 -1.79 -1.03 22.26
C ALA A 119 -2.90 -1.59 23.16
N ARG A 120 -4.00 -2.09 22.56
CA ARG A 120 -5.09 -2.75 23.29
C ARG A 120 -4.64 -4.03 23.96
N ALA A 121 -3.85 -4.87 23.28
CA ALA A 121 -3.27 -6.08 23.85
C ALA A 121 -2.33 -5.75 25.04
N GLY A 122 -1.64 -4.61 24.99
CA GLY A 122 -0.83 -4.08 26.09
C GLY A 122 -1.62 -3.41 27.22
N GLY A 123 -2.95 -3.42 27.18
CA GLY A 123 -3.82 -2.89 28.24
C GLY A 123 -4.14 -1.40 28.12
N ALA A 124 -3.85 -0.75 26.98
CA ALA A 124 -4.21 0.65 26.78
C ALA A 124 -5.73 0.85 26.84
N LYS A 125 -6.17 1.73 27.75
CA LYS A 125 -7.57 2.13 27.94
C LYS A 125 -7.82 3.50 27.33
N GLY A 126 -9.07 3.78 26.97
CA GLY A 126 -9.46 5.07 26.41
C GLY A 126 -9.26 5.20 24.89
N ARG A 127 -9.30 6.44 24.40
CA ARG A 127 -9.26 6.80 22.97
C ARG A 127 -7.83 6.74 22.43
N LEU A 128 -7.65 6.09 21.28
CA LEU A 128 -6.36 5.98 20.58
C LEU A 128 -6.42 6.79 19.28
N ILE A 129 -5.76 7.94 19.28
CA ILE A 129 -5.65 8.83 18.11
C ILE A 129 -4.37 8.49 17.35
N PRO A 130 -4.43 8.26 16.03
CA PRO A 130 -3.28 7.82 15.26
C PRO A 130 -2.37 9.00 14.89
N PHE A 131 -1.86 9.73 15.88
CA PHE A 131 -1.09 10.96 15.65
C PHE A 131 0.14 10.74 14.75
N ALA A 132 0.81 9.59 14.88
CA ALA A 132 2.01 9.26 14.10
C ALA A 132 1.76 9.25 12.58
N VAL A 133 0.53 9.00 12.10
CA VAL A 133 0.25 8.99 10.65
C VAL A 133 0.16 10.37 10.02
N VAL A 134 0.18 11.43 10.82
CA VAL A 134 0.32 12.80 10.28
C VAL A 134 1.64 12.97 9.54
N VAL A 135 2.70 12.29 9.99
CA VAL A 135 4.03 12.36 9.37
C VAL A 135 4.00 11.94 7.90
N PRO A 136 3.52 10.72 7.53
CA PRO A 136 3.43 10.35 6.13
C PRO A 136 2.50 11.23 5.29
N ALA A 137 1.46 11.83 5.89
CA ALA A 137 0.56 12.71 5.15
C ALA A 137 1.17 14.09 4.81
N VAL A 138 2.17 14.56 5.56
CA VAL A 138 2.75 15.90 5.41
C VAL A 138 4.11 15.88 4.73
N LEU A 139 4.89 14.81 4.89
CA LEU A 139 6.24 14.74 4.34
C LEU A 139 6.25 14.37 2.84
N PRO A 140 6.84 15.21 1.96
CA PRO A 140 6.92 14.92 0.53
C PRO A 140 7.45 13.54 0.17
N PRO A 141 8.55 13.05 0.76
CA PRO A 141 9.09 11.73 0.44
C PRO A 141 8.11 10.57 0.68
N MET A 142 7.03 10.77 1.43
CA MET A 142 6.08 9.72 1.75
C MET A 142 4.99 9.59 0.69
N TRP A 143 4.54 10.70 0.10
CA TRP A 143 3.51 10.69 -0.95
C TRP A 143 4.08 10.77 -2.37
N GLU A 144 5.34 11.18 -2.54
CA GLU A 144 6.02 11.18 -3.85
C GLU A 144 6.17 9.77 -4.45
N TYR A 145 6.37 8.76 -3.61
CA TYR A 145 6.54 7.34 -4.01
C TYR A 145 5.24 6.53 -3.94
N ALA A 146 4.09 7.18 -3.76
CA ALA A 146 2.81 6.51 -3.50
C ALA A 146 1.96 6.27 -4.76
N THR A 147 2.54 6.38 -5.96
CA THR A 147 1.90 6.10 -7.26
C THR A 147 2.90 5.39 -8.17
#